data_AF-A0A9P0FJF2-F1
#
_entry.id   AF-A0A9P0FJF2-F1
#
_cell.length_a   1.000
_cell.length_b   1.000
_cell.length_c   1.000
_cell.angle_alpha   90.00
_cell.angle_beta   90.00
_cell.angle_gamma   90.00
#
_symmetry.space_group_name_H-M   'P 1'
#
loop_
_entity.id
_entity.type
_entity.pdbx_description
1 polymer ?
#
loop_
_entity_poly.entity_id
_entity_poly.type
_entity_poly.pdbx_seq_one_letter_code
_entity_poly.pdbx_strand_id
1 'polypeptide(L)'
;MENPTQLFLNNDNVLSGSYINFTNPTKMYVPGFLGSYQNSDSQDVKNAYLYTQDCNMILVDSSQLLPFLKRNIGLSYDAQPIGVILAEFIDYLITKGLKLTDLELIGISLGGQAIGIAGAAIKTGKPAKIIVFCSHSYSYHVGVYAVYHPNAFPALNCTSYDEYANGLCNNNDLQYVGDQVTASAQGNYYAKAGNEVYNP
;
A
#
# COMPACT_ATOMS: atom_id res chain seq x y z
N MET A 1 -14.02 -5.27 -18.70
CA MET A 1 -13.33 -5.59 -17.43
C MET A 1 -14.13 -6.68 -16.75
N GLU A 2 -13.49 -7.80 -16.42
CA GLU A 2 -14.12 -8.89 -15.67
C GLU A 2 -14.32 -8.44 -14.21
N ASN A 3 -15.44 -8.82 -13.59
CA ASN A 3 -15.67 -8.46 -12.20
C ASN A 3 -14.71 -9.25 -11.29
N PRO A 4 -13.98 -8.59 -10.38
CA PRO A 4 -13.09 -9.31 -9.49
C PRO A 4 -13.88 -10.21 -8.54
N THR A 5 -13.27 -11.33 -8.13
CA THR A 5 -13.82 -12.16 -7.05
C THR A 5 -13.88 -11.33 -5.77
N GLN A 6 -15.07 -11.16 -5.21
CA GLN A 6 -15.26 -10.45 -3.95
C GLN A 6 -14.90 -11.37 -2.79
N LEU A 7 -14.09 -10.89 -1.85
CA LEU A 7 -13.75 -11.62 -0.63
C LEU A 7 -14.48 -10.99 0.55
N PHE A 8 -14.90 -11.83 1.50
CA PHE A 8 -15.62 -11.40 2.69
C PHE A 8 -14.97 -11.96 3.94
N LEU A 9 -14.99 -11.17 5.02
CA LEU A 9 -14.51 -11.60 6.34
C LEU A 9 -15.25 -12.86 6.80
N ASN A 10 -14.50 -13.85 7.30
CA ASN A 10 -15.02 -15.10 7.83
C ASN A 10 -15.84 -15.95 6.85
N ASN A 11 -15.60 -15.82 5.54
CA ASN A 11 -16.30 -16.59 4.51
C ASN A 11 -15.36 -17.57 3.79
N ASP A 12 -15.16 -18.74 4.40
CA ASP A 12 -14.27 -19.79 3.89
C ASP A 12 -14.68 -20.33 2.51
N ASN A 13 -15.98 -20.38 2.23
CA ASN A 13 -16.50 -20.88 0.96
C ASN A 13 -16.11 -19.97 -0.20
N VAL A 14 -16.23 -18.65 -0.01
CA VAL A 14 -15.83 -17.67 -1.02
C VAL A 14 -14.31 -17.62 -1.17
N LEU A 15 -13.57 -17.70 -0.07
CA LEU A 15 -12.10 -17.70 -0.12
C LEU A 15 -11.55 -18.95 -0.82
N SER A 16 -12.08 -20.14 -0.52
CA SER A 16 -11.64 -21.40 -1.14
C SER A 16 -12.02 -21.52 -2.62
N GLY A 17 -13.11 -20.87 -3.05
CA GLY A 17 -13.48 -20.75 -4.47
C GLY A 17 -12.78 -19.62 -5.22
N SER A 18 -11.90 -18.86 -4.55
CA SER A 18 -11.18 -17.73 -5.16
C SER A 18 -9.86 -18.19 -5.81
N TYR A 19 -9.16 -17.22 -6.41
CA TYR A 19 -7.84 -17.43 -7.00
C TYR A 19 -6.68 -17.13 -6.03
N ILE A 20 -6.96 -16.90 -4.74
CA ILE A 20 -5.91 -16.63 -3.75
C ILE A 20 -5.01 -17.85 -3.59
N ASN A 21 -3.70 -17.63 -3.74
CA ASN A 21 -2.69 -18.63 -3.49
C ASN A 21 -1.72 -18.14 -2.40
N PHE A 22 -1.81 -18.70 -1.20
CA PHE A 22 -0.96 -18.30 -0.07
C PHE A 22 0.53 -18.68 -0.21
N THR A 23 0.93 -19.39 -1.27
CA THR A 23 2.36 -19.51 -1.62
C THR A 23 2.91 -18.26 -2.29
N ASN A 24 2.04 -17.42 -2.85
CA ASN A 24 2.41 -16.19 -3.53
C ASN A 24 2.36 -15.01 -2.55
N PRO A 25 3.24 -14.01 -2.71
CA PRO A 25 3.15 -12.76 -1.96
C PRO A 25 1.79 -12.10 -2.12
N THR A 26 1.32 -11.45 -1.06
CA THR A 26 0.01 -10.81 -1.04
C THR A 26 0.19 -9.32 -0.84
N LYS A 27 -0.34 -8.53 -1.76
CA LYS A 27 -0.39 -7.07 -1.64
C LYS A 27 -1.84 -6.64 -1.46
N MET A 28 -2.09 -5.79 -0.47
CA MET A 28 -3.41 -5.19 -0.26
C MET A 28 -3.32 -3.69 -0.47
N TYR A 29 -4.16 -3.18 -1.38
CA TYR A 29 -4.23 -1.75 -1.69
C TYR A 29 -5.49 -1.12 -1.09
N VAL A 30 -5.31 -0.02 -0.36
CA VAL A 30 -6.39 0.79 0.19
C VAL A 30 -6.41 2.15 -0.52
N PRO A 31 -7.45 2.44 -1.31
CA PRO A 31 -7.53 3.71 -2.02
C PRO A 31 -7.79 4.87 -1.05
N GLY A 32 -7.73 6.10 -1.59
CA GLY A 32 -8.13 7.31 -0.87
C GLY A 32 -9.62 7.37 -0.54
N PHE A 33 -10.05 8.51 0.01
CA PHE A 33 -11.44 8.72 0.41
C PHE A 33 -12.43 8.44 -0.73
N LEU A 34 -13.40 7.54 -0.48
CA LEU A 34 -14.42 7.08 -1.44
C LEU A 34 -13.89 6.34 -2.66
N GLY A 35 -12.62 5.93 -2.63
CA GLY A 35 -12.08 5.10 -3.67
C GLY A 35 -12.64 3.68 -3.64
N SER A 36 -12.66 3.07 -4.80
CA SER A 36 -13.10 1.72 -5.07
C SER A 36 -12.01 0.99 -5.83
N TYR A 37 -12.18 -0.32 -5.99
CA TYR A 37 -11.33 -1.11 -6.86
C TYR A 37 -11.34 -0.63 -8.32
N GLN A 38 -12.36 0.12 -8.77
CA GLN A 38 -12.48 0.58 -10.17
C GLN A 38 -11.73 1.87 -10.47
N ASN A 39 -11.29 2.61 -9.44
CA ASN A 39 -10.56 3.86 -9.65
C ASN A 39 -9.22 3.62 -10.36
N SER A 40 -8.74 4.62 -11.10
CA SER A 40 -7.53 4.50 -11.92
C SER A 40 -6.30 4.18 -11.08
N ASP A 41 -6.14 4.81 -9.91
CA ASP A 41 -5.07 4.51 -8.96
C ASP A 41 -5.09 3.06 -8.49
N SER A 42 -6.27 2.52 -8.15
CA SER A 42 -6.44 1.10 -7.80
C SER A 42 -6.01 0.18 -8.94
N GLN A 43 -6.40 0.51 -10.17
CA GLN A 43 -6.09 -0.30 -11.35
C GLN A 43 -4.60 -0.24 -11.71
N ASP A 44 -4.00 0.94 -11.65
CA ASP A 44 -2.61 1.17 -12.00
C ASP A 44 -1.66 0.50 -10.98
N VAL A 45 -1.94 0.60 -9.68
CA VAL A 45 -1.19 -0.14 -8.64
C VAL A 45 -1.30 -1.64 -8.87
N LYS A 46 -2.52 -2.15 -9.10
CA LYS A 46 -2.77 -3.56 -9.38
C LYS A 46 -1.98 -4.02 -10.61
N ASN A 47 -2.06 -3.27 -11.71
CA ASN A 47 -1.39 -3.61 -12.96
C ASN A 47 0.14 -3.63 -12.78
N ALA A 48 0.70 -2.68 -12.03
CA ALA A 48 2.14 -2.62 -11.78
C ALA A 48 2.66 -3.84 -11.02
N TYR A 49 1.98 -4.24 -9.94
CA TYR A 49 2.39 -5.43 -9.19
C TYR A 49 2.18 -6.72 -9.98
N LEU A 50 1.05 -6.88 -10.68
CA LEU A 50 0.79 -8.08 -11.48
C LEU A 50 1.69 -8.18 -12.72
N TYR A 51 2.22 -7.06 -13.22
CA TYR A 51 3.20 -7.05 -14.30
C TYR A 51 4.59 -7.49 -13.83
N THR A 52 4.97 -7.10 -12.61
CA THR A 52 6.33 -7.28 -12.08
C THR A 52 6.50 -8.58 -11.28
N GLN A 53 5.41 -9.13 -10.75
CA GLN A 53 5.44 -10.28 -9.86
C GLN A 53 4.17 -11.12 -9.95
N ASP A 54 4.30 -12.45 -9.83
CA ASP A 54 3.16 -13.32 -9.54
C ASP A 54 2.77 -13.18 -8.06
N CYS A 55 1.68 -12.45 -7.81
CA CYS A 55 1.21 -12.12 -6.47
C CYS A 55 -0.32 -12.10 -6.37
N ASN A 56 -0.85 -12.28 -5.16
CA ASN A 56 -2.24 -11.97 -4.87
C ASN A 56 -2.41 -10.45 -4.76
N MET A 57 -3.27 -9.85 -5.58
CA MET A 57 -3.70 -8.45 -5.43
C MET A 57 -5.10 -8.37 -4.84
N ILE A 58 -5.23 -7.75 -3.66
CA ILE A 58 -6.52 -7.45 -3.04
C ILE A 58 -6.72 -5.93 -3.03
N LEU A 59 -7.78 -5.46 -3.69
CA LEU A 59 -8.16 -4.05 -3.71
C LEU A 59 -9.30 -3.82 -2.72
N VAL A 60 -9.09 -2.96 -1.73
CA VAL A 60 -10.12 -2.62 -0.75
C VAL A 60 -11.13 -1.67 -1.37
N ASP A 61 -12.40 -2.07 -1.42
CA ASP A 61 -13.47 -1.19 -1.84
C ASP A 61 -13.98 -0.36 -0.66
N SER A 62 -13.55 0.90 -0.59
CA SER A 62 -13.94 1.85 0.45
C SER A 62 -15.20 2.66 0.10
N SER A 63 -15.73 2.50 -1.13
CA SER A 63 -16.87 3.30 -1.63
C SER A 63 -18.16 3.11 -0.83
N GLN A 64 -18.32 1.92 -0.24
CA GLN A 64 -19.49 1.54 0.54
C GLN A 64 -19.44 2.00 2.00
N LEU A 65 -18.39 2.69 2.41
CA LEU A 65 -18.20 3.11 3.81
C LEU A 65 -18.94 4.41 4.17
N LEU A 66 -19.48 5.13 3.20
CA LEU A 66 -20.22 6.39 3.42
C LEU A 66 -21.35 6.30 4.46
N PRO A 67 -22.20 5.27 4.48
CA PRO A 67 -23.24 5.14 5.50
C PRO A 67 -22.67 4.97 6.92
N PHE A 68 -21.49 4.36 7.06
CA PHE A 68 -20.80 4.17 8.33
C PHE A 68 -20.10 5.44 8.82
N LEU A 69 -19.47 6.19 7.90
CA LEU A 69 -18.74 7.43 8.22
C LEU A 69 -19.67 8.62 8.51
N LYS A 70 -20.90 8.63 7.96
CA LYS A 70 -21.91 9.68 8.21
C LYS A 70 -22.44 9.73 9.66
N ARG A 71 -22.08 8.78 10.52
CA ARG A 71 -22.48 8.76 11.94
C ARG A 71 -21.67 9.71 12.83
N ASN A 72 -20.57 10.28 12.34
CA ASN A 72 -19.75 11.25 13.07
C ASN A 72 -20.06 12.68 12.57
N ILE A 73 -20.70 13.46 13.43
CA ILE A 73 -21.03 14.87 13.20
C ILE A 73 -19.74 15.68 13.40
N GLY A 74 -18.95 15.79 12.33
CA GLY A 74 -17.69 16.55 12.32
C GLY A 74 -16.90 16.18 11.06
N LEU A 75 -16.44 17.18 10.31
CA LEU A 75 -15.88 17.07 8.95
C LEU A 75 -14.52 16.33 8.85
N SER A 76 -14.21 15.43 9.78
CA SER A 76 -13.02 14.59 9.80
C SER A 76 -13.43 13.15 9.43
N TYR A 77 -13.00 12.69 8.26
CA TYR A 77 -13.21 11.28 7.88
C TYR A 77 -12.28 10.40 8.70
N ASP A 78 -12.87 9.49 9.47
CA ASP A 78 -12.12 8.60 10.35
C ASP A 78 -11.65 7.36 9.57
N ALA A 79 -10.32 7.19 9.48
CA ALA A 79 -9.70 6.00 8.88
C ALA A 79 -9.79 4.78 9.82
N GLN A 80 -10.12 4.96 11.10
CA GLN A 80 -10.10 3.91 12.11
C GLN A 80 -11.02 2.73 11.79
N PRO A 81 -12.30 2.91 11.39
CA PRO A 81 -13.14 1.79 11.02
C PRO A 81 -12.56 0.95 9.88
N ILE A 82 -11.94 1.61 8.90
CA ILE A 82 -11.30 0.94 7.76
C ILE A 82 -10.11 0.11 8.24
N GLY A 83 -9.22 0.73 9.03
CA GLY A 83 -8.03 0.07 9.54
C GLY A 83 -8.35 -1.12 10.45
N VAL A 84 -9.37 -1.02 11.30
CA VAL A 84 -9.79 -2.11 12.20
C VAL A 84 -10.36 -3.28 11.40
N ILE A 85 -11.28 -3.03 10.46
CA ILE A 85 -11.86 -4.10 9.62
C ILE A 85 -10.79 -4.74 8.75
N LEU A 86 -9.86 -3.94 8.21
CA LEU A 86 -8.73 -4.45 7.44
C LEU A 86 -7.82 -5.36 8.29
N ALA A 87 -7.51 -4.97 9.53
CA ALA A 87 -6.75 -5.80 10.45
C ALA A 87 -7.46 -7.12 10.78
N GLU A 88 -8.77 -7.09 11.03
CA GLU A 88 -9.57 -8.30 11.26
C GLU A 88 -9.56 -9.24 10.04
N PHE A 89 -9.64 -8.67 8.84
CA PHE A 89 -9.55 -9.44 7.59
C PHE A 89 -8.16 -10.06 7.40
N ILE A 90 -7.09 -9.33 7.72
CA ILE A 90 -5.71 -9.84 7.70
C ILE A 90 -5.54 -10.98 8.70
N ASP A 91 -5.98 -10.80 9.96
CA ASP A 91 -5.94 -11.85 10.98
C ASP A 91 -6.72 -13.10 10.52
N TYR A 92 -7.88 -12.92 9.89
CA TYR A 92 -8.63 -14.02 9.27
C TYR A 92 -7.80 -14.74 8.20
N LEU A 93 -7.19 -14.04 7.24
CA LEU A 93 -6.37 -14.67 6.20
C LEU A 93 -5.13 -15.38 6.76
N ILE A 94 -4.57 -14.90 7.86
CA ILE A 94 -3.46 -15.57 8.56
C ILE A 94 -3.90 -16.94 9.07
N THR A 95 -5.12 -17.07 9.59
CA THR A 95 -5.66 -18.39 9.98
C THR A 95 -5.81 -19.36 8.80
N LYS A 96 -5.75 -18.85 7.55
CA LYS A 96 -5.90 -19.63 6.31
C LYS A 96 -4.59 -19.91 5.60
N GLY A 97 -3.48 -19.29 6.04
CA GLY A 97 -2.15 -19.55 5.51
C GLY A 97 -1.37 -18.31 5.07
N LEU A 98 -1.96 -17.11 5.14
CA LEU A 98 -1.22 -15.87 4.88
C LEU A 98 -0.07 -15.73 5.89
N LYS A 99 1.14 -15.52 5.38
CA LYS A 99 2.29 -15.16 6.22
C LYS A 99 2.47 -13.65 6.20
N LEU A 100 2.65 -13.07 7.39
CA LEU A 100 2.89 -11.62 7.51
C LEU A 100 4.17 -11.17 6.80
N THR A 101 5.18 -12.05 6.70
CA THR A 101 6.41 -11.80 5.93
C THR A 101 6.19 -11.67 4.43
N ASP A 102 5.05 -12.16 3.95
CA ASP A 102 4.67 -12.12 2.53
C ASP A 102 3.55 -11.10 2.27
N LEU A 103 3.15 -10.33 3.31
CA LEU A 103 2.10 -9.32 3.24
C LEU A 103 2.68 -7.91 3.12
N GLU A 104 2.18 -7.16 2.14
CA GLU A 104 2.46 -5.75 1.95
C GLU A 104 1.17 -4.93 1.86
N LEU A 105 1.11 -3.86 2.65
CA LEU A 105 -0.01 -2.93 2.66
C LEU A 105 0.38 -1.65 1.91
N ILE A 106 -0.44 -1.24 0.95
CA ILE A 106 -0.24 -0.02 0.15
C ILE A 106 -1.45 0.89 0.30
N GLY A 107 -1.25 2.19 0.50
CA GLY A 107 -2.37 3.10 0.75
C GLY A 107 -2.12 4.53 0.32
N ILE A 108 -3.13 5.16 -0.29
CA ILE A 108 -3.12 6.59 -0.67
C ILE A 108 -4.01 7.40 0.26
N SER A 109 -3.57 8.58 0.69
CA SER A 109 -4.41 9.56 1.40
C SER A 109 -5.08 8.92 2.64
N LEU A 110 -6.42 8.87 2.71
CA LEU A 110 -7.15 8.18 3.78
C LEU A 110 -6.77 6.69 3.90
N GLY A 111 -6.52 6.02 2.77
CA GLY A 111 -6.05 4.63 2.76
C GLY A 111 -4.66 4.48 3.38
N GLY A 112 -3.79 5.48 3.24
CA GLY A 112 -2.49 5.54 3.92
C GLY A 112 -2.62 5.57 5.45
N GLN A 113 -3.58 6.34 5.97
CA GLN A 113 -3.91 6.33 7.40
C GLN A 113 -4.51 4.98 7.82
N ALA A 114 -5.40 4.42 7.00
CA ALA A 114 -6.07 3.14 7.29
C ALA A 114 -5.06 1.98 7.40
N ILE A 115 -4.06 1.89 6.52
CA ILE A 115 -3.04 0.83 6.61
C ILE A 115 -2.10 1.02 7.81
N GLY A 116 -1.85 2.25 8.23
CA GLY A 116 -1.10 2.53 9.46
C GLY A 116 -1.86 2.06 10.70
N ILE A 117 -3.16 2.31 10.74
CA ILE A 117 -4.06 1.81 11.80
C ILE A 117 -4.14 0.28 11.76
N ALA A 118 -4.30 -0.30 10.57
CA ALA A 118 -4.35 -1.76 10.40
C ALA A 118 -3.05 -2.41 10.89
N GLY A 119 -1.89 -1.88 10.49
CA GLY A 119 -0.58 -2.35 10.94
C GLY A 119 -0.40 -2.31 12.46
N ALA A 120 -1.05 -1.37 13.15
CA ALA A 120 -1.06 -1.29 14.61
C ALA A 120 -2.11 -2.21 15.27
N ALA A 121 -3.18 -2.57 14.54
CA ALA A 121 -4.31 -3.34 15.07
C ALA A 121 -4.25 -4.85 14.78
N ILE A 122 -3.41 -5.31 13.84
CA ILE A 122 -3.17 -6.73 13.59
C ILE A 122 -2.66 -7.39 14.89
N LYS A 123 -3.35 -8.43 15.36
CA LYS A 123 -3.05 -9.05 16.66
C LYS A 123 -1.89 -10.03 16.59
N THR A 124 -1.66 -10.58 15.40
CA THR A 124 -0.76 -11.71 15.15
C THR A 124 0.66 -11.29 14.76
N GLY A 125 0.91 -9.99 14.55
CA GLY A 125 2.24 -9.46 14.22
C GLY A 125 2.19 -8.18 13.38
N LYS A 126 3.25 -7.92 12.61
CA LYS A 126 3.36 -6.77 11.70
C LYS A 126 3.56 -7.25 10.25
N PRO A 127 2.94 -6.59 9.25
CA PRO A 127 3.20 -6.90 7.84
C PRO A 127 4.66 -6.64 7.47
N ALA A 128 5.14 -7.27 6.40
CA ALA A 128 6.50 -7.10 5.91
C ALA A 128 6.80 -5.66 5.52
N LYS A 129 5.83 -5.00 4.87
CA LYS A 129 5.95 -3.63 4.36
C LYS A 129 4.63 -2.87 4.50
N ILE A 130 4.74 -1.58 4.81
CA ILE A 130 3.65 -0.60 4.79
C ILE A 130 4.11 0.57 3.93
N ILE A 131 3.46 0.77 2.79
CA ILE A 131 3.80 1.80 1.80
C ILE A 131 2.69 2.84 1.77
N VAL A 132 3.03 4.08 2.12
CA VAL A 132 2.09 5.20 2.16
C VAL A 132 2.44 6.19 1.06
N PHE A 133 1.45 6.52 0.23
CA PHE A 133 1.54 7.59 -0.75
C PHE A 133 0.72 8.81 -0.26
N CYS A 134 1.39 9.92 0.03
CA CYS A 134 0.73 11.13 0.52
C CYS A 134 1.12 12.37 -0.30
N SER A 135 0.39 12.57 -1.40
CA SER A 135 0.20 13.77 -2.23
C SER A 135 -0.60 13.29 -3.46
N HIS A 136 -1.84 13.75 -3.61
CA HIS A 136 -2.93 12.99 -4.24
C HIS A 136 -2.64 12.38 -5.63
N SER A 137 -1.76 12.98 -6.45
CA SER A 137 -1.39 12.43 -7.76
C SER A 137 0.11 12.12 -7.89
N TYR A 138 1.00 13.08 -7.59
CA TYR A 138 2.41 12.93 -7.93
C TYR A 138 3.12 11.80 -7.17
N SER A 139 2.90 11.67 -5.85
CA SER A 139 3.56 10.62 -5.07
C SER A 139 3.09 9.22 -5.45
N TYR A 140 1.84 9.10 -5.87
CA TYR A 140 1.27 7.88 -6.40
C TYR A 140 1.90 7.50 -7.75
N HIS A 141 2.04 8.44 -8.69
CA HIS A 141 2.73 8.19 -9.96
C HIS A 141 4.19 7.77 -9.76
N VAL A 142 4.91 8.45 -8.87
CA VAL A 142 6.27 8.06 -8.47
C VAL A 142 6.28 6.63 -7.92
N GLY A 143 5.34 6.29 -7.04
CA GLY A 143 5.21 4.97 -6.45
C GLY A 143 4.94 3.86 -7.46
N VAL A 144 3.98 4.05 -8.36
CA VAL A 144 3.68 3.09 -9.44
C VAL A 144 4.85 2.96 -10.41
N TYR A 145 5.46 4.07 -10.82
CA TYR A 145 6.63 4.06 -11.70
C TYR A 145 7.80 3.31 -11.06
N ALA A 146 8.01 3.48 -9.75
CA ALA A 146 9.03 2.77 -9.01
C ALA A 146 8.82 1.25 -8.96
N VAL A 147 7.57 0.77 -8.96
CA VAL A 147 7.28 -0.67 -9.06
C VAL A 147 7.75 -1.19 -10.41
N TYR A 148 7.44 -0.49 -11.52
CA TYR A 148 7.93 -0.87 -12.85
C TYR A 148 9.45 -0.70 -13.02
N HIS A 149 10.03 0.30 -12.35
CA HIS A 149 11.44 0.66 -12.46
C HIS A 149 12.10 0.77 -11.07
N PRO A 150 12.44 -0.36 -10.44
CA PRO A 150 12.92 -0.40 -9.05
C PRO A 150 14.15 0.46 -8.73
N ASN A 151 14.97 0.78 -9.74
CA ASN A 151 16.20 1.55 -9.58
C ASN A 151 16.08 3.01 -10.06
N ALA A 152 14.88 3.47 -10.45
CA ALA A 152 14.69 4.80 -11.06
C ALA A 152 14.96 5.96 -10.11
N PHE A 153 14.65 5.78 -8.82
CA PHE A 153 14.71 6.85 -7.83
C PHE A 153 15.62 6.49 -6.66
N PRO A 154 16.95 6.64 -6.82
CA PRO A 154 17.88 6.48 -5.71
C PRO A 154 17.60 7.55 -4.64
N ALA A 155 17.42 7.09 -3.41
CA ALA A 155 17.11 7.89 -2.24
C ALA A 155 18.24 7.76 -1.22
N LEU A 156 18.87 8.89 -0.87
CA LEU A 156 20.02 8.92 0.05
C LEU A 156 19.57 9.33 1.45
N ASN A 157 20.09 8.64 2.47
CA ASN A 157 19.86 9.00 3.87
C ASN A 157 20.62 10.28 4.23
N CYS A 158 19.90 11.35 4.58
CA CYS A 158 20.53 12.64 4.95
C CYS A 158 19.78 13.24 6.15
N THR A 159 20.43 14.09 6.94
CA THR A 159 19.74 14.72 8.08
C THR A 159 18.82 15.85 7.64
N SER A 160 19.15 16.49 6.51
CA SER A 160 18.39 17.59 5.92
C SER A 160 18.41 17.56 4.39
N TYR A 161 17.47 18.27 3.76
CA TYR A 161 17.44 18.44 2.31
C TYR A 161 18.66 19.22 1.79
N ASP A 162 19.19 20.16 2.57
CA ASP A 162 20.36 20.94 2.16
C ASP A 162 21.61 20.07 2.07
N GLU A 163 21.79 19.12 2.98
CA GLU A 163 22.89 18.13 2.89
C GLU A 163 22.78 17.29 1.62
N TYR A 164 21.56 16.85 1.30
CA TYR A 164 21.26 16.12 0.06
C TYR A 164 21.58 16.96 -1.17
N ALA A 165 21.10 18.20 -1.22
CA ALA A 165 21.30 19.11 -2.34
C ALA A 165 22.79 19.44 -2.59
N ASN A 166 23.59 19.50 -1.52
CA ASN A 166 25.03 19.76 -1.58
C ASN A 166 25.90 18.48 -1.71
N GLY A 167 25.29 17.29 -1.76
CA GLY A 167 26.01 16.01 -1.91
C GLY A 167 26.81 15.58 -0.68
N LEU A 168 26.46 16.06 0.51
CA LEU A 168 27.18 15.78 1.76
C LEU A 168 26.92 14.38 2.32
N CYS A 169 25.86 13.71 1.83
CA CYS A 169 25.42 12.38 2.25
C CYS A 169 25.56 11.30 1.16
N ASN A 170 26.39 11.53 0.13
CA ASN A 170 26.53 10.59 -1.00
C ASN A 170 27.05 9.19 -0.62
N ASN A 171 27.69 9.06 0.55
CA ASN A 171 28.22 7.79 1.07
C ASN A 171 27.31 7.15 2.15
N ASN A 172 26.16 7.76 2.43
CA ASN A 172 25.23 7.23 3.43
C ASN A 172 24.40 6.09 2.83
N ASP A 173 23.50 5.52 3.65
CA ASP A 173 22.61 4.45 3.20
C ASP A 173 21.80 4.88 1.97
N LEU A 174 21.81 4.02 0.96
CA LEU A 174 21.13 4.21 -0.31
C LEU A 174 19.97 3.23 -0.38
N GLN A 175 18.76 3.77 -0.50
CA GLN A 175 17.55 3.02 -0.76
C GLN A 175 16.99 3.45 -2.12
N TYR A 176 15.98 2.74 -2.60
CA TYR A 176 15.23 3.15 -3.78
C TYR A 176 13.79 3.41 -3.37
N VAL A 177 13.22 4.53 -3.84
CA VAL A 177 11.79 4.82 -3.62
C VAL A 177 10.98 3.66 -4.20
N GLY A 178 9.95 3.20 -3.48
CA GLY A 178 9.07 2.13 -3.94
C GLY A 178 9.08 0.94 -3.00
N ASP A 179 8.88 -0.24 -3.56
CA ASP A 179 8.67 -1.48 -2.81
C ASP A 179 9.97 -2.23 -2.49
N GLN A 180 11.12 -1.82 -3.03
CA GLN A 180 12.42 -2.44 -2.74
C GLN A 180 13.13 -1.89 -1.50
N VAL A 181 12.50 -0.99 -0.75
CA VAL A 181 13.07 -0.44 0.49
C VAL A 181 13.36 -1.56 1.48
N THR A 182 14.57 -1.57 2.02
CA THR A 182 14.98 -2.57 3.03
C THR A 182 14.27 -2.31 4.36
N ALA A 183 13.90 -3.37 5.06
CA ALA A 183 13.22 -3.25 6.36
C ALA A 183 14.10 -2.62 7.46
N SER A 184 15.41 -2.58 7.27
CA SER A 184 16.38 -1.93 8.16
C SER A 184 16.54 -0.43 7.90
N ALA A 185 16.03 0.09 6.78
CA ALA A 185 16.15 1.50 6.44
C ALA A 185 15.41 2.36 7.47
N GLN A 186 16.13 3.28 8.11
CA GLN A 186 15.58 4.23 9.08
C GLN A 186 16.15 5.63 8.86
N GLY A 187 15.36 6.66 9.16
CA GLY A 187 15.73 8.07 8.98
C GLY A 187 15.10 8.73 7.75
N ASN A 188 15.59 9.92 7.41
CA ASN A 188 15.08 10.71 6.29
C ASN A 188 15.85 10.37 5.02
N TYR A 189 15.13 10.01 3.97
CA TYR A 189 15.70 9.74 2.65
C TYR A 189 15.21 10.79 1.66
N TYR A 190 16.13 11.28 0.84
CA TYR A 190 15.84 12.29 -0.16
C TYR A 190 16.15 11.74 -1.55
N ALA A 191 15.20 11.91 -2.46
CA ALA A 191 15.30 11.49 -3.86
C ALA A 191 14.78 12.61 -4.76
N LYS A 192 15.23 12.61 -6.01
CA LYS A 192 14.67 13.45 -7.08
C LYS A 192 13.88 12.54 -8.01
N ALA A 193 12.64 12.91 -8.26
CA ALA A 193 11.81 12.35 -9.32
C ALA A 193 11.41 13.48 -10.26
N GLY A 194 11.47 13.23 -11.56
CA GLY A 194 11.03 14.16 -12.59
C GLY A 194 9.70 13.76 -13.21
N ASN A 195 9.39 14.38 -14.36
CA ASN A 195 8.12 14.20 -15.06
C ASN A 195 8.00 12.86 -15.80
N GLU A 196 9.07 12.05 -15.86
CA GLU A 196 9.06 10.70 -16.43
C GLU A 196 7.97 9.81 -15.82
N VAL A 197 7.56 10.08 -14.57
CA VAL A 197 6.52 9.33 -13.86
C VAL A 197 5.13 9.39 -14.48
N TYR A 198 4.89 10.36 -15.37
CA TYR A 198 3.63 10.49 -16.10
C TYR A 198 3.61 9.70 -17.42
N ASN A 199 4.75 9.16 -17.85
CA ASN A 199 4.89 8.28 -19.01
C ASN A 199 5.50 6.92 -18.58
N PRO A 200 4.76 6.12 -17.80
CA PRO A 200 5.18 4.78 -17.40
C PRO A 200 5.26 3.80 -18.56
#